data_AF-A0A7G9QIU7-F1
#
_entry.id   AF-A0A7G9QIU7-F1
#
_cell.length_a   1.000
_cell.length_b   1.000
_cell.length_c   1.000
_cell.angle_alpha   90.00
_cell.angle_beta   90.00
_cell.angle_gamma   90.00
#
_symmetry.space_group_name_H-M   'P 1'
#
loop_
_entity.id
_entity.type
_entity.pdbx_description
1 polymer ?
#
loop_
_entity_poly.entity_id
_entity_poly.type
_entity_poly.pdbx_seq_one_letter_code
_entity_poly.pdbx_strand_id
1 'polypeptide(L)'
;MTDHHHELIMLVYGLPDFERQEAEMVIAKQYGFKFKTVAGCMVSDTFRDSVEINNRKTEDILVQRYGKEWKFRFYADVDRLYGKQLRFVSKTRKFD
;
A
#
# COMPACT_ATOMS: atom_id res chain seq x y z
N MET A 1 19.66 -8.49 22.23
CA MET A 1 18.94 -9.15 21.13
C MET A 1 18.28 -8.05 20.31
N THR A 2 18.86 -7.71 19.16
CA THR A 2 18.24 -6.79 18.20
C THR A 2 17.13 -7.55 17.49
N ASP A 3 15.88 -7.24 17.84
CA ASP A 3 14.71 -7.74 17.13
C ASP A 3 14.74 -7.13 15.72
N HIS A 4 15.20 -7.91 14.75
CA HIS A 4 15.03 -7.59 13.34
C HIS A 4 13.56 -7.77 13.03
N HIS A 5 12.75 -6.72 13.28
CA HIS A 5 11.40 -6.64 12.75
C HIS A 5 11.50 -6.80 11.23
N HIS A 6 11.25 -8.01 10.74
CA HIS A 6 11.15 -8.27 9.31
C HIS A 6 10.00 -7.41 8.79
N GLU A 7 10.36 -6.41 8.00
CA GLU A 7 9.41 -5.51 7.37
C GLU A 7 8.45 -6.31 6.48
N LEU A 8 7.15 -6.15 6.67
CA LEU A 8 6.14 -6.85 5.90
C LEU A 8 6.13 -6.32 4.46
N ILE A 9 6.01 -7.21 3.47
CA ILE A 9 6.06 -6.86 2.05
C ILE A 9 4.81 -7.34 1.35
N MET A 10 4.09 -6.40 0.73
CA MET A 10 3.03 -6.69 -0.23
C MET A 10 3.58 -6.60 -1.65
N LEU A 11 3.61 -7.71 -2.36
CA LEU A 11 3.98 -7.77 -3.76
C LEU A 11 2.85 -7.21 -4.62
N VAL A 12 3.19 -6.30 -5.53
CA VAL A 12 2.25 -5.68 -6.47
C VAL A 12 2.76 -5.81 -7.89
N TYR A 13 1.83 -5.81 -8.84
CA TYR A 13 2.11 -5.81 -10.27
C TYR A 13 1.20 -4.82 -10.97
N GLY A 14 1.58 -4.44 -12.19
CA GLY A 14 0.89 -3.40 -12.94
C GLY A 14 1.46 -2.01 -12.68
N LEU A 15 0.85 -1.02 -13.33
CA LEU A 15 1.22 0.38 -13.19
C LEU A 15 0.62 0.94 -11.89
N PRO A 16 1.41 1.60 -11.03
CA PRO A 16 0.87 2.22 -9.83
C PRO A 16 -0.04 3.40 -10.21
N ASP A 17 -1.00 3.70 -9.33
CA ASP A 17 -1.72 4.97 -9.36
C ASP A 17 -0.77 6.08 -8.89
N PHE A 18 -0.09 6.72 -9.84
CA PHE A 18 0.93 7.74 -9.54
C PHE A 18 0.37 8.95 -8.77
N GLU A 19 -0.93 9.24 -8.87
CA GLU A 19 -1.52 10.34 -8.11
C GLU A 19 -1.66 9.98 -6.63
N ARG A 20 -2.00 8.72 -6.33
CA ARG A 20 -2.22 8.23 -4.96
C ARG A 20 -1.00 7.56 -4.34
N GLN A 21 0.05 7.28 -5.13
CA GLN A 21 1.20 6.47 -4.72
C GLN A 21 1.89 6.98 -3.46
N GLU A 22 2.07 8.30 -3.32
CA GLU A 22 2.70 8.87 -2.13
C GLU A 22 1.85 8.61 -0.87
N ALA A 23 0.54 8.84 -0.95
CA ALA A 23 -0.37 8.56 0.15
C ALA A 23 -0.37 7.08 0.51
N GLU A 24 -0.39 6.19 -0.49
CA GLU A 24 -0.32 4.74 -0.28
C GLU A 24 0.95 4.31 0.45
N MET A 25 2.12 4.83 0.05
CA MET A 25 3.40 4.51 0.70
C MET A 25 3.45 5.01 2.15
N VAL A 26 2.95 6.22 2.41
CA VAL A 26 2.93 6.81 3.76
C VAL A 26 2.02 5.99 4.69
N ILE A 27 0.81 5.65 4.25
CA ILE A 27 -0.12 4.86 5.06
C ILE A 27 0.37 3.41 5.21
N ALA A 28 0.98 2.80 4.19
CA ALA A 28 1.53 1.44 4.29
C ALA A 28 2.59 1.36 5.40
N LYS A 29 3.46 2.38 5.48
CA LYS A 29 4.45 2.50 6.55
C LYS A 29 3.81 2.59 7.94
N GLN A 30 2.67 3.28 8.08
CA GLN A 30 1.93 3.35 9.35
C GLN A 30 1.33 2.00 9.76
N TYR A 31 0.93 1.19 8.77
CA TYR A 31 0.46 -0.18 8.97
C TYR A 31 1.61 -1.20 9.11
N GLY A 32 2.87 -0.75 9.03
CA GLY A 32 4.07 -1.56 9.23
C GLY A 32 4.40 -2.49 8.06
N PHE A 33 4.03 -2.12 6.84
CA PHE A 33 4.38 -2.86 5.62
C PHE A 33 4.82 -1.91 4.49
N LYS A 34 5.35 -2.48 3.41
CA LYS A 34 5.65 -1.74 2.18
C LYS A 34 5.21 -2.50 0.94
N PHE A 35 5.02 -1.78 -0.16
CA PHE A 35 4.80 -2.38 -1.46
C PHE A 35 6.12 -2.68 -2.18
N LYS A 36 6.18 -3.80 -2.91
CA LYS A 36 7.27 -4.13 -3.84
C LYS A 36 6.69 -4.49 -5.19
N THR A 37 6.98 -3.67 -6.20
CA THR A 37 6.61 -3.96 -7.59
C THR A 37 7.45 -5.11 -8.11
N VAL A 38 6.80 -6.16 -8.61
CA VAL A 38 7.46 -7.38 -9.11
C VAL A 38 7.22 -7.63 -10.60
N ALA A 39 6.26 -6.94 -11.23
CA ALA A 39 6.03 -7.00 -12.67
C ALA A 39 5.22 -5.79 -13.16
N GLY A 40 5.26 -5.55 -14.48
CA GLY A 40 4.42 -4.57 -15.17
C GLY A 40 3.00 -5.10 -15.46
N CYS A 41 2.36 -4.58 -16.51
CA CYS A 41 0.93 -4.84 -16.80
C CYS A 41 0.63 -6.24 -17.35
N MET A 42 1.55 -6.84 -18.10
CA MET A 42 1.35 -8.17 -18.68
C MET A 42 1.94 -9.24 -17.75
N VAL A 43 1.06 -10.01 -17.11
CA VAL A 43 1.41 -11.12 -16.21
C VAL A 43 0.54 -12.33 -16.51
N SER A 44 1.09 -13.54 -16.34
CA SER A 44 0.33 -14.80 -16.45
C SER A 44 -0.52 -15.03 -15.20
N ASP A 45 -1.53 -15.90 -15.30
CA ASP A 45 -2.33 -16.30 -14.12
C ASP A 45 -1.47 -17.02 -13.08
N THR A 46 -0.53 -17.87 -13.52
CA THR A 46 0.45 -18.51 -12.62
C THR A 46 1.31 -17.52 -11.84
N PHE A 47 1.61 -16.35 -12.43
CA PHE A 47 2.32 -15.29 -11.73
C PHE A 47 1.43 -14.60 -10.69
N ARG A 48 0.15 -14.36 -11.01
CA ARG A 48 -0.83 -13.79 -10.09
C ARG A 48 -1.02 -14.69 -8.86
N ASP A 49 -1.16 -16.00 -9.08
CA ASP A 49 -1.29 -16.98 -7.99
C ASP A 49 -0.07 -16.97 -7.07
N SER A 50 1.14 -16.90 -7.65
CA SER A 50 2.38 -16.78 -6.89
C SER A 50 2.43 -15.52 -6.02
N VAL A 51 1.99 -14.39 -6.57
CA VAL A 51 1.88 -13.13 -5.82
C VAL A 51 0.89 -13.26 -4.67
N GLU A 52 -0.29 -13.86 -4.90
CA GLU A 52 -1.29 -14.06 -3.85
C GLU A 52 -0.76 -14.96 -2.72
N ILE A 53 -0.13 -16.09 -3.06
CA ILE A 53 0.45 -17.02 -2.09
C ILE A 53 1.50 -16.32 -1.23
N ASN A 54 2.35 -15.49 -1.83
CA ASN A 54 3.35 -14.73 -1.09
C ASN A 54 2.72 -13.67 -0.18
N ASN A 55 1.72 -12.94 -0.69
CA ASN A 55 1.04 -11.88 0.06
C ASN A 55 0.22 -12.43 1.24
N ARG A 56 -0.28 -13.67 1.17
CA ARG A 56 -1.08 -14.28 2.23
C ARG A 56 -0.42 -14.21 3.61
N LYS A 57 0.90 -14.37 3.69
CA LYS A 57 1.65 -14.25 4.96
C LYS A 57 1.55 -12.85 5.56
N THR A 58 1.66 -11.82 4.73
CA THR A 58 1.51 -10.43 5.19
C THR A 58 0.06 -10.09 5.50
N GLU A 59 -0.87 -10.53 4.66
CA GLU A 59 -2.32 -10.41 4.89
C GLU A 59 -2.73 -11.01 6.24
N ASP A 60 -2.30 -12.23 6.56
CA ASP A 60 -2.62 -12.89 7.83
C ASP A 60 -2.11 -12.08 9.03
N ILE A 61 -0.90 -11.52 8.94
CA ILE A 61 -0.34 -10.67 10.00
C ILE A 61 -1.12 -9.36 10.14
N LEU A 62 -1.54 -8.74 9.02
CA LEU A 62 -2.33 -7.51 9.05
C LEU A 62 -3.75 -7.77 9.60
N VAL A 63 -4.34 -8.92 9.28
CA VAL A 63 -5.61 -9.38 9.88
C VAL A 63 -5.46 -9.59 11.38
N GLN A 64 -4.36 -10.18 11.85
CA GLN A 64 -4.11 -10.34 13.29
C GLN A 64 -3.93 -9.00 14.01
N ARG A 65 -3.22 -8.04 13.39
CA ARG A 65 -2.90 -6.73 13.99
C ARG A 65 -4.09 -5.77 14.00
N TYR A 66 -4.83 -5.73 12.90
CA TYR A 66 -5.84 -4.69 12.66
C TYR A 66 -7.26 -5.28 12.52
N GLY A 67 -7.42 -6.57 12.24
CA GLY A 67 -8.71 -7.24 11.99
C GLY A 67 -9.01 -7.43 10.50
N LYS A 68 -10.05 -8.21 10.17
CA LYS A 68 -10.40 -8.56 8.77
C LYS A 68 -10.69 -7.35 7.89
N GLU A 69 -11.20 -6.27 8.47
CA GLU A 69 -11.49 -5.01 7.79
C GLU A 69 -10.25 -4.10 7.62
N TRP A 70 -9.04 -4.60 7.86
CA TRP A 70 -7.81 -3.80 7.78
C TRP A 70 -7.66 -3.14 6.41
N LYS A 71 -7.95 -3.87 5.32
CA LYS A 71 -7.76 -3.39 3.95
C LYS A 71 -8.72 -2.25 3.61
N PHE A 72 -9.97 -2.36 4.04
CA PHE A 72 -10.96 -1.30 3.89
C PHE A 72 -10.52 -0.01 4.61
N ARG A 73 -10.08 -0.13 5.88
CA ARG A 73 -9.59 1.02 6.65
C ARG A 73 -8.30 1.61 6.08
N PHE A 74 -7.39 0.75 5.62
CA PHE A 74 -6.18 1.16 4.94
C PHE A 74 -6.49 2.08 3.76
N TYR A 75 -7.37 1.67 2.84
CA TYR A 75 -7.72 2.50 1.69
C TYR A 75 -8.49 3.77 2.08
N ALA A 76 -9.35 3.72 3.10
CA ALA A 76 -9.98 4.92 3.64
C ALA A 76 -8.96 5.93 4.21
N ASP A 77 -7.89 5.44 4.86
CA ASP A 77 -6.80 6.27 5.37
C ASP A 77 -5.96 6.87 4.24
N VAL A 78 -5.72 6.10 3.16
CA VAL A 78 -5.09 6.58 1.92
C VAL A 78 -5.91 7.70 1.29
N ASP A 79 -7.22 7.49 1.10
CA ASP A 79 -8.12 8.49 0.51
C ASP A 79 -8.16 9.77 1.34
N ARG A 80 -8.16 9.64 2.66
CA ARG A 80 -8.11 10.78 3.58
C ARG A 80 -6.80 11.57 3.45
N LEU A 81 -5.66 10.89 3.28
CA LEU A 81 -4.37 11.56 3.10
C LEU A 81 -4.26 12.21 1.72
N TYR A 82 -4.61 11.48 0.66
CA TYR A 82 -4.63 12.00 -0.71
C TYR A 82 -5.55 13.23 -0.83
N GLY A 83 -6.75 13.17 -0.25
CA GLY A 83 -7.66 14.32 -0.19
C GLY A 83 -7.09 15.53 0.56
N LYS A 84 -6.16 15.35 1.51
CA LYS A 84 -5.41 16.46 2.13
C LYS A 84 -4.34 17.00 1.18
N GLN A 85 -3.57 16.13 0.53
CA GLN A 85 -2.54 16.53 -0.45
C GLN A 85 -3.16 17.42 -1.55
N LEU A 86 -4.30 17.02 -2.12
CA LEU A 86 -5.02 17.83 -3.11
C LEU A 86 -5.45 19.21 -2.59
N ARG A 87 -5.88 19.32 -1.33
CA ARG A 87 -6.23 20.61 -0.71
C ARG A 87 -5.02 21.50 -0.50
N PHE A 88 -3.84 20.93 -0.24
CA PHE A 88 -2.61 21.72 -0.14
C PHE A 88 -2.17 22.22 -1.51
N VAL A 89 -2.10 21.35 -2.51
CA VAL A 89 -1.73 21.72 -3.90
C VAL A 89 -2.66 22.77 -4.49
N SER A 90 -3.98 22.62 -4.29
CA SER A 90 -4.96 23.61 -4.77
C SER A 90 -4.87 24.96 -4.04
N LYS A 91 -4.41 24.97 -2.78
CA LYS A 91 -4.16 26.23 -2.07
C LYS A 91 -2.94 26.94 -2.63
N THR A 92 -1.81 26.25 -2.83
CA THR A 92 -0.59 26.87 -3.38
C THR A 92 -0.84 27.46 -4.77
N ARG A 93 -1.54 26.75 -5.66
CA ARG A 93 -1.89 27.25 -7.00
C ARG A 93 -2.80 28.48 -7.03
N LYS A 94 -3.46 28.84 -5.91
CA LYS A 94 -4.28 30.06 -5.81
C LYS A 94 -3.48 31.29 -5.37
N PHE A 95 -2.22 31.12 -4.99
CA PHE A 95 -1.33 32.20 -4.56
C PHE A 95 -0.22 32.50 -5.59
N ASP A 96 -0.22 31.79 -6.73
CA ASP A 96 0.56 32.09 -7.93
C ASP A 96 -0.31 32.85 -8.94
#